data_AF-A0A940W8I5-F1
#
_entry.id   AF-A0A940W8I5-F1
#
_cell.length_a   1.000
_cell.length_b   1.000
_cell.length_c   1.000
_cell.angle_alpha   90.00
_cell.angle_beta   90.00
_cell.angle_gamma   90.00
#
_symmetry.space_group_name_H-M   'P 1'
#
loop_
_entity.id
_entity.type
_entity.pdbx_description
1 polymer ?
#
loop_
_entity_poly.entity_id
_entity_poly.type
_entity_poly.pdbx_seq_one_letter_code
_entity_poly.pdbx_strand_id
1 'polypeptide(L)'
;MVVKTHSLFDPEILRQAAGASFFKLHPRSLMKNPVMFVTEVGAFLTTASLFFRPPGEPLGFGLQVAVWLWFTVLFANFAEAMAEGRG
;
A
#
# COMPACT_ATOMS: atom_id res chain seq x y z
N MET A 1 19.59 26.23 -25.45
CA MET A 1 19.43 25.58 -24.14
C MET A 1 18.04 24.97 -24.12
N VAL A 2 17.91 23.66 -24.37
CA VAL A 2 16.60 22.99 -24.47
C VAL A 2 16.17 22.59 -23.07
N VAL A 3 15.17 23.27 -22.53
CA VAL A 3 14.52 22.88 -21.27
C VAL A 3 13.63 21.68 -21.58
N LYS A 4 14.06 20.47 -21.18
CA LYS A 4 13.22 19.28 -21.20
C LYS A 4 12.27 19.36 -20.02
N THR A 5 11.00 19.66 -20.30
CA THR A 5 9.91 19.57 -19.34
C THR A 5 9.70 18.10 -18.99
N HIS A 6 10.24 17.65 -17.86
CA HIS A 6 10.01 16.28 -17.39
C HIS A 6 8.52 16.13 -17.06
N SER A 7 7.86 15.24 -17.81
CA SER A 7 6.44 14.96 -17.70
C SER A 7 6.18 14.20 -16.40
N LEU A 8 5.13 14.60 -15.67
CA LEU A 8 4.64 13.95 -14.44
C LEU A 8 4.24 12.48 -14.62
N PHE A 9 4.25 11.98 -15.85
CA PHE A 9 3.91 10.63 -16.27
C PHE A 9 5.12 9.87 -16.82
N ASP A 10 6.34 10.22 -16.42
CA ASP A 10 7.51 9.43 -16.79
C ASP A 10 7.36 8.03 -16.17
N PRO A 11 7.28 6.96 -16.99
CA PRO A 11 7.05 5.59 -16.51
C PRO A 11 8.16 5.11 -15.57
N GLU A 12 9.33 5.74 -15.64
CA GLU A 12 10.46 5.51 -14.74
C GLU A 12 10.21 6.07 -13.32
N ILE A 13 9.55 7.22 -13.21
CA ILE A 13 9.12 7.80 -11.93
C ILE A 13 7.99 6.96 -11.32
N LEU A 14 7.02 6.52 -12.13
CA LEU A 14 5.95 5.62 -11.67
C LEU A 14 6.51 4.28 -11.17
N ARG A 15 7.54 3.73 -11.84
CA ARG A 15 8.19 2.48 -11.42
C ARG A 15 9.01 2.66 -10.13
N GLN A 16 9.73 3.78 -10.00
CA GLN A 16 10.44 4.11 -8.76
C GLN A 16 9.46 4.38 -7.62
N ALA A 17 8.37 5.10 -7.85
CA ALA A 17 7.35 5.39 -6.85
C ALA A 17 6.64 4.11 -6.40
N ALA A 18 6.25 3.24 -7.33
CA ALA A 18 5.68 1.93 -7.00
C ALA A 18 6.66 1.10 -6.16
N GLY A 19 7.94 1.02 -6.57
CA GLY A 19 8.98 0.33 -5.80
C GLY A 19 9.18 0.94 -4.41
N ALA A 20 9.23 2.27 -4.31
CA ALA A 20 9.36 3.00 -3.06
C ALA A 20 8.14 2.82 -2.14
N SER A 21 6.92 2.68 -2.69
CA SER A 21 5.71 2.37 -1.91
C SER A 21 5.76 0.98 -1.29
N PHE A 22 6.36 -0.01 -1.97
CA PHE A 22 6.63 -1.32 -1.38
C PHE A 22 7.77 -1.26 -0.35
N PHE A 23 8.80 -0.44 -0.55
CA PHE A 23 9.90 -0.26 0.41
C PHE A 23 9.52 0.61 1.62
N LYS A 24 8.47 1.46 1.53
CA LYS A 24 7.93 2.24 2.67
C LYS A 24 6.97 1.45 3.58
N LEU A 25 6.77 0.15 3.34
CA LEU A 25 6.16 -0.80 4.30
C LEU A 25 7.06 -1.05 5.54
N HIS A 26 7.81 -0.05 5.98
CA HIS A 26 8.52 -0.07 7.25
C HIS A 26 7.56 0.50 8.32
N PRO A 27 7.07 -0.32 9.27
CA PRO A 27 6.06 0.07 10.25
C PRO A 27 6.46 1.27 11.13
N ARG A 28 7.76 1.62 11.17
CA ARG A 28 8.29 2.80 11.87
C ARG A 28 8.00 4.15 11.17
N SER A 29 7.86 4.19 9.84
CA SER A 29 7.44 5.43 9.15
C SER A 29 5.94 5.66 9.24
N LEU A 30 5.15 4.57 9.28
CA LEU A 30 3.68 4.60 9.35
C LEU A 30 3.13 5.04 10.71
N MET A 31 3.93 5.06 11.79
CA MET A 31 3.50 5.55 13.11
C MET A 31 3.12 7.04 13.14
N LYS A 32 3.51 7.82 12.12
CA LYS A 32 3.07 9.22 11.98
C LYS A 32 1.65 9.33 11.39
N ASN A 33 1.17 8.26 10.74
CA ASN A 33 -0.15 8.19 10.11
C ASN A 33 -0.97 7.06 10.77
N PRO A 34 -1.65 7.35 11.90
CA PRO A 34 -2.34 6.34 12.70
C PRO A 34 -3.43 5.59 11.91
N VAL A 35 -4.06 6.24 10.92
CA VAL A 35 -5.09 5.63 10.08
C VAL A 35 -4.49 4.55 9.16
N MET A 36 -3.34 4.85 8.53
CA MET A 36 -2.66 3.85 7.70
C MET A 36 -2.13 2.67 8.53
N PHE A 37 -1.56 2.93 9.71
CA PHE A 37 -1.07 1.86 10.58
C PHE A 37 -2.18 0.88 10.99
N VAL A 38 -3.35 1.38 11.40
CA VAL A 38 -4.48 0.51 11.78
C VAL A 38 -4.96 -0.33 10.60
N THR A 39 -4.96 0.24 9.39
CA THR A 39 -5.38 -0.46 8.17
C THR A 39 -4.39 -1.56 7.78
N GLU A 40 -3.07 -1.30 7.89
CA GLU A 40 -2.02 -2.30 7.65
C GLU A 40 -2.10 -3.46 8.67
N VAL A 41 -2.27 -3.14 9.95
CA VAL A 41 -2.46 -4.16 11.00
C VAL A 41 -3.73 -4.97 10.74
N GLY A 42 -4.83 -4.32 10.34
CA GLY A 42 -6.06 -4.99 9.92
C GLY A 42 -5.84 -5.94 8.75
N ALA A 43 -5.17 -5.48 7.69
CA ALA A 43 -4.82 -6.30 6.52
C ALA A 43 -3.99 -7.53 6.92
N PHE A 44 -3.02 -7.35 7.81
CA PHE A 44 -2.17 -8.43 8.30
C PHE A 44 -2.95 -9.45 9.13
N LEU A 45 -3.80 -8.99 10.06
CA LEU A 45 -4.65 -9.85 10.88
C LEU A 45 -5.67 -10.63 10.03
N THR A 46 -6.32 -9.98 9.07
CA THR A 46 -7.25 -10.66 8.15
C THR A 46 -6.53 -11.66 7.24
N THR A 47 -5.31 -11.34 6.81
CA THR A 47 -4.50 -12.32 6.06
C THR A 47 -4.11 -13.50 6.93
N ALA A 48 -3.71 -13.26 8.19
CA ALA A 48 -3.40 -14.31 9.15
C ALA A 48 -4.61 -15.20 9.47
N SER A 49 -5.81 -14.62 9.58
CA SER A 49 -7.02 -15.40 9.87
C SER A 49 -7.35 -16.42 8.77
N LEU A 50 -6.89 -16.21 7.53
CA LEU A 50 -7.03 -17.20 6.45
C LEU A 50 -6.26 -18.48 6.71
N PHE A 51 -5.13 -18.41 7.44
CA PHE A 51 -4.31 -19.57 7.80
C PHE A 51 -4.82 -20.31 9.03
N PHE A 52 -5.58 -19.63 9.91
CA PHE A 52 -6.13 -20.21 11.14
C PHE A 52 -7.62 -20.54 11.06
N ARG A 53 -8.23 -20.46 9.87
CA ARG A 53 -9.66 -20.70 9.71
C ARG A 53 -10.06 -22.14 10.05
N PRO A 54 -11.27 -22.39 10.57
CA PRO A 54 -11.81 -23.73 10.74
C PRO A 54 -11.96 -24.47 9.38
N PRO A 55 -11.82 -25.81 9.37
CA PRO A 55 -12.14 -26.63 8.21
C PRO A 55 -13.63 -26.45 7.84
N GLY A 56 -13.92 -26.12 6.57
CA GLY A 56 -15.28 -25.96 6.05
C GLY A 56 -15.74 -24.51 5.83
N GLU A 57 -15.02 -23.52 6.35
CA GLU A 57 -15.33 -22.10 6.07
C GLU A 57 -14.96 -21.70 4.61
N PRO A 58 -15.76 -20.91 3.90
CA PRO A 58 -15.39 -20.49 2.54
C PRO A 58 -14.24 -19.46 2.55
N LEU A 59 -13.13 -19.78 1.86
CA LEU A 59 -11.96 -18.89 1.74
C LEU A 59 -12.22 -17.61 0.94
N GLY A 60 -13.21 -17.62 0.05
CA GLY A 60 -13.42 -16.55 -0.93
C GLY A 60 -13.67 -15.19 -0.29
N PHE A 61 -14.53 -15.13 0.73
CA PHE A 61 -14.87 -13.87 1.38
C PHE A 61 -13.70 -13.27 2.16
N GLY A 62 -13.03 -14.06 2.99
CA GLY A 62 -11.88 -13.58 3.77
C GLY A 62 -10.72 -13.14 2.86
N LEU A 63 -10.46 -13.88 1.78
CA LEU A 63 -9.43 -13.50 0.80
C LEU A 63 -9.78 -12.20 0.09
N GLN A 64 -11.05 -12.03 -0.32
CA GLN A 64 -11.52 -10.80 -0.95
C GLN A 64 -11.35 -9.59 -0.02
N VAL A 65 -11.69 -9.72 1.27
CA VAL A 65 -11.48 -8.65 2.26
C VAL A 65 -10.00 -8.36 2.46
N ALA A 66 -9.15 -9.39 2.60
CA ALA A 66 -7.71 -9.22 2.73
C ALA A 66 -7.10 -8.46 1.53
N VAL A 67 -7.48 -8.83 0.30
CA VAL A 67 -7.04 -8.16 -0.93
C VAL A 67 -7.44 -6.69 -0.94
N TRP A 68 -8.69 -6.37 -0.55
CA TRP A 68 -9.14 -4.98 -0.47
C TRP A 68 -8.39 -4.18 0.58
N LEU A 69 -8.11 -4.76 1.76
CA LEU A 69 -7.33 -4.11 2.80
C LEU A 69 -5.89 -3.83 2.35
N TRP A 70 -5.26 -4.76 1.64
CA TRP A 70 -3.95 -4.51 1.05
C TRP A 70 -3.99 -3.42 -0.03
N PHE A 71 -5.04 -3.41 -0.85
CA PHE A 71 -5.22 -2.40 -1.88
C PHE A 71 -5.37 -0.99 -1.28
N THR A 72 -6.12 -0.83 -0.18
CA THR A 72 -6.28 0.47 0.49
C THR A 72 -4.96 0.96 1.11
N VAL A 73 -4.17 0.07 1.71
CA VAL A 73 -2.83 0.41 2.23
C VAL A 73 -1.91 0.86 1.09
N LEU A 74 -1.87 0.14 -0.02
CA LEU A 74 -1.06 0.51 -1.18
C LEU A 74 -1.48 1.87 -1.75
N PHE A 75 -2.79 2.11 -1.88
CA PHE A 75 -3.30 3.38 -2.40
C PHE A 75 -2.99 4.56 -1.48
N ALA A 76 -3.09 4.37 -0.16
CA ALA A 76 -2.78 5.40 0.80
C ALA A 76 -1.26 5.71 0.84
N ASN A 77 -0.40 4.67 0.76
CA ASN A 77 1.06 4.85 0.58
C ASN A 77 1.40 5.60 -0.72
N PHE A 78 0.68 5.30 -1.81
CA PHE A 78 0.84 5.99 -3.09
C PHE A 78 0.43 7.47 -3.01
N ALA A 79 -0.71 7.77 -2.38
CA ALA A 79 -1.17 9.15 -2.19
C ALA A 79 -0.19 9.97 -1.35
N GLU A 80 0.40 9.37 -0.32
CA GLU A 80 1.44 10.00 0.52
C GLU A 80 2.72 10.28 -0.27
N ALA A 81 3.25 9.29 -1.00
CA ALA A 81 4.43 9.48 -1.86
C ALA A 81 4.20 10.54 -2.94
N MET A 82 3.00 10.57 -3.53
CA MET A 82 2.59 11.59 -4.50
C MET A 82 2.45 12.98 -3.89
N ALA A 83 2.23 13.12 -2.58
CA ALA A 83 2.17 14.42 -1.91
C ALA A 83 3.58 14.92 -1.53
N GLU A 84 4.44 14.02 -1.06
CA GLU A 84 5.83 14.34 -0.71
C GLU A 84 6.71 14.64 -1.95
N GLY A 85 6.48 13.96 -3.08
CA GLY A 85 7.23 14.20 -4.33
C GLY A 85 6.91 15.52 -5.04
N ARG A 86 6.08 16.39 -4.45
CA ARG A 86 5.72 17.71 -4.98
C ARG A 86 6.37 18.88 -4.22
N GLY A 87 7.23 18.58 -3.24
CA GLY A 87 8.03 19.54 -2.47
C GLY A 87 9.51 19.43 -2.78
#